data_AF-A0A2S9QQK0-F1
#
_entry.id   AF-A0A2S9QQK0-F1
#
_cell.length_a   1.000
_cell.length_b   1.000
_cell.length_c   1.000
_cell.angle_alpha   90.00
_cell.angle_beta   90.00
_cell.angle_gamma   90.00
#
_symmetry.space_group_name_H-M   'P 1'
#
loop_
_entity.id
_entity.type
_entity.pdbx_description
1 polymer ?
#
loop_
_entity_poly.entity_id
_entity_poly.type
_entity_poly.pdbx_seq_one_letter_code
_entity_poly.pdbx_strand_id
1 'polypeptide(L)'
;MLLDVNVLLALTWDQHVHHAAAHTSFARLGQWSTCPATEAGLLRLLLTEQVVGRRVSGAEALAQLAAIRRVRGWTFLHDTGTLAEARIDTRVLMGRRQVTDLWLVNLAASHETRLATFDASLRDSLVPEDRRHVEVWSA
;
A
#
# COMPACT_ATOMS: atom_id res chain seq x y z
N MET A 1 1.97 10.37 1.18
CA MET A 1 2.00 9.05 1.84
C MET A 1 1.53 8.01 0.83
N LEU A 2 2.36 7.03 0.53
CA LEU A 2 2.00 5.89 -0.31
C LEU A 2 1.14 4.93 0.52
N LEU A 3 0.00 4.47 -0.02
CA LEU A 3 -0.86 3.51 0.67
C LEU A 3 -0.55 2.09 0.21
N ASP A 4 -0.26 1.19 1.15
CA ASP A 4 -0.13 -0.23 0.89
C ASP A 4 -1.46 -0.84 0.43
N VAL A 5 -1.40 -2.01 -0.22
CA VAL A 5 -2.54 -2.77 -0.72
C VAL A 5 -3.51 -3.11 0.41
N ASN A 6 -3.01 -3.46 1.60
CA ASN A 6 -3.88 -3.76 2.74
C ASN A 6 -4.67 -2.52 3.23
N VAL A 7 -4.09 -1.32 3.12
CA VAL A 7 -4.76 -0.06 3.44
C VAL A 7 -5.80 0.27 2.38
N LEU A 8 -5.43 0.16 1.10
CA LEU A 8 -6.36 0.38 0.00
C LEU A 8 -7.56 -0.58 0.08
N LEU A 9 -7.32 -1.86 0.35
CA LEU A 9 -8.40 -2.83 0.51
C LEU A 9 -9.30 -2.45 1.68
N ALA A 10 -8.73 -2.08 2.83
CA ALA A 10 -9.50 -1.65 4.00
C ALA A 10 -10.37 -0.41 3.75
N LEU A 11 -9.92 0.51 2.89
CA LEU A 11 -10.71 1.69 2.49
C LEU A 11 -11.82 1.35 1.49
N THR A 12 -11.64 0.31 0.68
CA THR A 12 -12.61 -0.07 -0.37
C THR A 12 -13.64 -1.10 0.07
N TRP A 13 -13.32 -1.90 1.08
CA TRP A 13 -14.12 -3.04 1.51
C TRP A 13 -14.59 -2.86 2.95
N ASP A 14 -15.89 -2.65 3.12
CA ASP A 14 -16.53 -2.37 4.41
C ASP A 14 -16.47 -3.54 5.40
N GLN A 15 -16.43 -4.77 4.91
CA GLN A 15 -16.24 -5.97 5.74
C GLN A 15 -14.77 -6.23 6.12
N HIS A 16 -13.84 -5.38 5.70
CA HIS A 16 -12.45 -5.51 6.12
C HIS A 16 -12.30 -5.17 7.61
N VAL A 17 -11.55 -6.00 8.35
CA VAL A 17 -11.36 -5.83 9.81
C VAL A 17 -10.81 -4.45 10.20
N HIS A 18 -10.01 -3.84 9.32
CA HIS A 18 -9.42 -2.52 9.52
C HIS A 18 -10.21 -1.36 8.90
N HIS A 19 -11.44 -1.57 8.41
CA HIS A 19 -12.20 -0.55 7.68
C HIS A 19 -12.35 0.75 8.48
N ALA A 20 -12.85 0.67 9.72
CA ALA A 20 -13.04 1.84 10.58
C ALA A 20 -11.73 2.59 10.87
N ALA A 21 -10.66 1.85 11.16
CA ALA A 21 -9.34 2.41 11.44
C ALA A 21 -8.70 3.05 10.21
N ALA A 22 -8.88 2.44 9.03
CA ALA A 22 -8.41 2.99 7.77
C ALA A 22 -9.09 4.32 7.48
N HIS A 23 -10.42 4.41 7.59
CA HIS A 23 -11.15 5.67 7.40
C HIS A 23 -10.74 6.74 8.41
N THR A 24 -10.57 6.36 9.68
CA THR A 24 -10.14 7.28 10.75
C THR A 24 -8.76 7.86 10.46
N SER A 25 -7.81 7.03 10.03
CA SER A 25 -6.45 7.46 9.68
C SER A 25 -6.40 8.24 8.37
N PHE A 26 -7.12 7.78 7.36
CA PHE A 26 -7.21 8.42 6.06
C PHE A 26 -7.82 9.82 6.12
N ALA A 27 -8.82 10.03 6.98
CA ALA A 27 -9.45 11.35 7.16
C ALA A 27 -8.48 12.44 7.64
N ARG A 28 -7.34 12.06 8.22
CA ARG A 28 -6.29 13.00 8.67
C ARG A 28 -5.29 13.35 7.57
N LEU A 29 -5.36 12.72 6.41
CA LEU A 29 -4.41 12.93 5.32
C LEU A 29 -4.82 14.08 4.41
N GLY A 30 -3.91 15.02 4.19
CA GLY A 30 -4.05 16.05 3.15
C GLY A 30 -3.63 15.56 1.75
N GLN A 31 -2.64 14.66 1.70
CA GLN A 31 -2.09 14.11 0.46
C GLN A 31 -1.71 12.64 0.65
N TRP A 32 -2.01 11.84 -0.36
CA TRP A 32 -1.75 10.40 -0.37
C TRP A 32 -1.61 9.92 -1.81
N SER A 33 -1.07 8.73 -1.98
CA SER A 33 -0.70 8.25 -3.30
C SER A 33 -0.89 6.76 -3.46
N THR A 34 -1.08 6.35 -4.71
CA THR A 34 -0.93 4.97 -5.17
C THR A 34 0.26 4.88 -6.12
N CYS A 35 0.72 3.67 -6.41
CA CYS A 35 1.71 3.37 -7.43
C CYS A 35 1.27 2.16 -8.28
N PRO A 36 1.98 1.82 -9.39
CA PRO A 36 1.62 0.68 -10.22
C PRO A 36 1.44 -0.62 -9.42
N ALA A 37 2.34 -0.90 -8.48
CA ALA A 37 2.32 -2.12 -7.68
C ALA A 37 1.11 -2.17 -6.72
N THR A 38 0.77 -1.06 -6.05
CA THR A 38 -0.36 -1.04 -5.10
C THR A 38 -1.70 -1.12 -5.82
N GLU A 39 -1.83 -0.51 -7.01
CA GLU A 39 -3.06 -0.60 -7.81
C GLU A 39 -3.25 -1.99 -8.42
N ALA A 40 -2.18 -2.60 -8.95
CA ALA A 40 -2.23 -3.99 -9.42
C ALA A 40 -2.56 -4.96 -8.28
N GLY A 41 -1.99 -4.72 -7.09
CA GLY A 41 -2.30 -5.47 -5.88
C GLY A 41 -3.78 -5.36 -5.48
N LEU A 42 -4.33 -4.14 -5.47
CA LEU A 42 -5.74 -3.90 -5.17
C LEU A 42 -6.64 -4.63 -6.17
N LEU A 43 -6.40 -4.48 -7.48
CA LEU A 43 -7.19 -5.16 -8.51
C LEU A 43 -7.16 -6.67 -8.34
N ARG A 44 -6.00 -7.26 -8.04
CA ARG A 44 -5.86 -8.69 -7.77
C ARG A 44 -6.71 -9.12 -6.57
N LEU A 45 -6.71 -8.36 -5.49
CA LEU A 45 -7.50 -8.69 -4.30
C LEU A 45 -9.00 -8.54 -4.54
N LEU A 46 -9.44 -7.46 -5.20
CA LEU A 46 -10.85 -7.26 -5.55
C LEU A 46 -11.38 -8.39 -6.44
N LEU A 47 -10.56 -8.89 -7.37
CA LEU A 47 -10.92 -9.99 -8.25
C LEU A 47 -10.81 -11.38 -7.60
N THR A 48 -10.35 -11.48 -6.35
CA THR A 48 -10.23 -12.74 -5.61
C THR A 48 -11.46 -12.92 -4.71
N GLU A 49 -12.40 -13.78 -5.12
CA GLU A 49 -13.68 -13.98 -4.42
C GLU A 49 -13.52 -14.36 -2.94
N GLN A 50 -12.50 -15.15 -2.59
CA GLN A 50 -12.22 -15.54 -1.21
C GLN A 50 -11.80 -14.36 -0.31
N VAL A 51 -11.31 -13.27 -0.91
CA VAL A 51 -10.88 -12.07 -0.19
C VAL A 51 -12.05 -11.11 0.06
N VAL A 52 -12.95 -10.97 -0.91
CA VAL A 52 -14.06 -9.98 -0.86
C VAL A 52 -15.44 -10.62 -0.69
N GLY A 53 -15.52 -11.94 -0.49
CA GLY A 53 -16.77 -12.66 -0.19
C GLY A 53 -17.80 -12.68 -1.32
N ARG A 54 -17.44 -12.22 -2.53
CA ARG A 54 -18.30 -12.21 -3.71
C ARG A 54 -17.49 -12.13 -4.99
N ARG A 55 -18.13 -12.46 -6.11
CA ARG A 55 -17.54 -12.23 -7.43
C ARG A 55 -17.58 -10.74 -7.78
N VAL A 56 -16.41 -10.18 -8.11
CA VAL A 56 -16.25 -8.82 -8.64
C VAL A 56 -15.85 -8.93 -10.12
N SER A 57 -16.47 -8.14 -10.98
CA SER A 57 -16.10 -8.10 -12.40
C SER A 57 -14.86 -7.23 -12.64
N GLY A 58 -14.14 -7.45 -13.74
CA GLY A 58 -13.02 -6.58 -14.13
C GLY A 58 -13.43 -5.12 -14.31
N ALA A 59 -14.61 -4.87 -14.91
CA ALA A 59 -15.14 -3.52 -15.08
C ALA A 59 -15.44 -2.85 -13.74
N GLU A 60 -15.99 -3.60 -12.78
CA GLU A 60 -16.27 -3.09 -11.43
C GLU A 60 -14.98 -2.78 -10.68
N ALA A 61 -13.98 -3.68 -10.69
CA ALA A 61 -12.70 -3.45 -10.04
C ALA A 61 -11.97 -2.22 -10.60
N LEU A 62 -11.98 -2.04 -11.92
CA LEU A 62 -11.42 -0.85 -12.58
C LEU A 62 -12.20 0.41 -12.26
N ALA A 63 -13.53 0.34 -12.17
CA ALA A 63 -14.36 1.47 -11.77
C ALA A 63 -14.08 1.90 -10.31
N GLN A 64 -13.88 0.95 -9.40
CA GLN A 64 -13.46 1.23 -8.02
C GLN A 64 -12.09 1.90 -7.99
N LEU A 65 -11.10 1.39 -8.72
CA LEU A 65 -9.80 2.04 -8.83
C LEU A 65 -9.91 3.47 -9.38
N ALA A 66 -10.71 3.68 -10.42
CA ALA A 66 -10.96 5.00 -10.98
C ALA A 66 -11.66 5.95 -9.98
N ALA A 67 -12.51 5.43 -9.09
CA ALA A 67 -13.14 6.21 -8.03
C ALA A 67 -12.12 6.62 -6.95
N ILE A 68 -11.24 5.69 -6.54
CA ILE A 68 -10.14 5.94 -5.59
C ILE A 68 -9.26 7.11 -6.08
N ARG A 69 -8.89 7.11 -7.37
CA ARG A 69 -8.08 8.18 -7.99
C ARG A 69 -8.77 9.56 -8.02
N ARG A 70 -10.09 9.62 -7.84
CA ARG A 70 -10.86 10.89 -7.79
C ARG A 70 -10.97 11.46 -6.37
N VAL A 71 -10.57 10.70 -5.35
CA VAL A 71 -10.60 11.18 -3.97
C VAL A 71 -9.55 12.29 -3.79
N ARG A 72 -9.94 13.36 -3.09
CA ARG A 72 -9.11 14.54 -2.87
C ARG A 72 -7.74 14.17 -2.30
N GLY A 73 -6.70 14.85 -2.77
CA GLY A 73 -5.32 14.67 -2.29
C GLY A 73 -4.59 13.48 -2.91
N TRP A 74 -5.22 12.73 -3.82
CA TRP A 74 -4.60 11.64 -4.56
C TRP A 74 -3.53 12.15 -5.54
N THR A 75 -2.40 11.44 -5.58
CA THR A 75 -1.40 11.52 -6.64
C THR A 75 -0.94 10.12 -7.04
N PHE A 76 -0.35 10.00 -8.24
CA PHE A 76 0.25 8.75 -8.69
C PHE A 76 1.77 8.83 -8.58
N LEU A 77 2.39 7.89 -7.85
CA LEU A 77 3.85 7.78 -7.79
C LEU A 77 4.33 6.90 -8.94
N HIS A 78 5.19 7.49 -9.78
CA HIS A 78 5.84 6.76 -10.86
C HIS A 78 6.93 5.86 -10.29
N ASP A 79 7.03 4.66 -10.84
CA ASP A 79 8.01 3.69 -10.42
C ASP A 79 9.13 3.58 -11.46
N THR A 80 10.31 4.09 -11.11
CA THR A 80 11.50 4.12 -11.96
C THR A 80 12.71 3.49 -11.28
N GLY A 81 12.52 2.88 -10.10
CA GLY A 81 13.60 2.39 -9.25
C GLY A 81 13.97 0.93 -9.51
N THR A 82 14.90 0.42 -8.70
CA THR A 82 15.24 -1.00 -8.60
C THR A 82 15.73 -1.34 -7.20
N LEU A 83 15.56 -2.59 -6.74
CA LEU A 83 16.16 -3.05 -5.49
C LEU A 83 17.65 -3.37 -5.62
N ALA A 84 18.18 -3.48 -6.85
CA ALA A 84 19.62 -3.62 -7.08
C ALA A 84 20.39 -2.32 -6.75
N GLU A 85 19.71 -1.17 -6.77
CA GLU A 85 20.23 0.16 -6.47
C GLU A 85 19.27 0.88 -5.50
N ALA A 86 18.94 0.17 -4.41
CA ALA A 86 17.94 0.63 -3.45
C ALA A 86 18.41 1.85 -2.64
N ARG A 87 17.45 2.68 -2.23
CA ARG A 87 17.60 3.75 -1.24
C ARG A 87 17.56 3.26 0.20
N ILE A 88 17.10 2.02 0.40
CA ILE A 88 17.01 1.33 1.70
C ILE A 88 18.04 0.21 1.77
N ASP A 89 18.31 -0.26 2.97
CA ASP A 89 19.19 -1.40 3.22
C ASP A 89 18.49 -2.72 2.87
N THR A 90 18.93 -3.35 1.79
CA THR A 90 18.36 -4.62 1.31
C THR A 90 18.96 -5.86 1.96
N ARG A 91 19.88 -5.73 2.93
CA ARG A 91 20.43 -6.88 3.69
C ARG A 91 19.36 -7.62 4.50
N VAL A 92 18.21 -6.97 4.75
CA VAL A 92 17.05 -7.58 5.41
C VAL A 92 16.19 -8.46 4.48
N LEU A 93 16.49 -8.49 3.18
CA LEU A 93 15.82 -9.35 2.21
C LEU A 93 16.23 -10.82 2.42
N MET A 94 15.41 -11.55 3.18
CA MET A 94 15.64 -12.95 3.55
C MET A 94 14.77 -13.95 2.78
N GLY A 95 13.77 -13.47 2.04
CA GLY A 95 12.95 -14.36 1.22
C GLY A 95 11.89 -13.68 0.36
N ARG A 96 11.28 -14.48 -0.51
CA ARG A 96 10.35 -14.02 -1.56
C ARG A 96 9.18 -13.17 -1.06
N ARG A 97 8.76 -13.35 0.20
CA ARG A 97 7.61 -12.63 0.78
C ARG A 97 7.90 -11.13 0.98
N GLN A 98 9.15 -10.77 1.23
CA GLN A 98 9.55 -9.38 1.51
C GLN A 98 9.82 -8.56 0.25
N VAL A 99 9.87 -9.19 -0.94
CA VAL A 99 10.30 -8.52 -2.17
C VAL A 99 9.38 -7.34 -2.51
N THR A 100 8.07 -7.55 -2.45
CA THR A 100 7.10 -6.47 -2.74
C THR A 100 7.11 -5.42 -1.63
N ASP A 101 7.21 -5.83 -0.38
CA ASP A 101 7.17 -4.88 0.73
C ASP A 101 8.41 -3.98 0.71
N LEU A 102 9.61 -4.54 0.56
CA LEU A 102 10.84 -3.77 0.41
C LEU A 102 10.83 -2.90 -0.85
N TRP A 103 10.19 -3.35 -1.93
CA TRP A 103 9.99 -2.54 -3.12
C TRP A 103 9.15 -1.28 -2.81
N LEU A 104 8.03 -1.43 -2.10
CA LEU A 104 7.18 -0.31 -1.72
C LEU A 104 7.87 0.65 -0.75
N VAL A 105 8.64 0.12 0.21
CA VAL A 105 9.44 0.95 1.13
C VAL A 105 10.52 1.71 0.35
N ASN A 106 11.21 1.06 -0.59
CA ASN A 106 12.21 1.70 -1.46
C ASN A 106 11.60 2.81 -2.34
N LEU A 107 10.41 2.58 -2.88
CA LEU A 107 9.68 3.56 -3.67
C LEU A 107 9.27 4.77 -2.81
N ALA A 108 8.77 4.52 -1.60
CA ALA A 108 8.43 5.57 -0.64
C ALA A 108 9.67 6.41 -0.27
N ALA A 109 10.80 5.76 0.00
CA ALA A 109 12.07 6.43 0.27
C ALA A 109 12.53 7.29 -0.91
N SER A 110 12.40 6.79 -2.14
CA SER A 110 12.80 7.50 -3.37
C SER A 110 11.96 8.75 -3.67
N HIS A 111 10.73 8.81 -3.16
CA HIS A 111 9.81 9.94 -3.31
C HIS A 111 9.72 10.79 -2.02
N GLU A 112 10.65 10.60 -1.07
CA GLU A 112 10.66 11.31 0.21
C GLU A 112 9.32 11.26 0.96
N THR A 113 8.63 10.12 0.85
CA THR A 113 7.35 9.87 1.49
C THR A 113 7.41 8.63 2.38
N ARG A 114 6.28 8.28 2.97
CA ARG A 114 6.12 7.12 3.86
C ARG A 114 5.08 6.17 3.29
N LEU A 115 5.27 4.88 3.53
CA LEU A 115 4.33 3.81 3.25
C LEU A 115 3.41 3.61 4.45
N ALA A 116 2.11 3.84 4.29
CA ALA A 116 1.10 3.44 5.28
C ALA A 116 0.75 1.97 5.09
N THR A 117 0.81 1.18 6.16
CA THR A 117 0.46 -0.25 6.16
C THR A 117 -0.21 -0.65 7.47
N PHE A 118 -1.00 -1.73 7.45
CA PHE A 118 -1.45 -2.43 8.66
C PHE A 118 -0.48 -3.54 9.11
N ASP A 119 0.57 -3.84 8.34
CA ASP A 119 1.55 -4.88 8.69
C ASP A 119 2.68 -4.32 9.56
N ALA A 120 2.60 -4.54 10.87
CA ALA A 120 3.66 -4.16 11.80
C ALA A 120 4.97 -4.95 11.55
N SER A 121 4.87 -6.19 11.06
CA SER A 121 6.04 -7.05 10.82
C SER A 121 6.92 -6.52 9.71
N LEU A 122 6.34 -5.82 8.72
CA LEU A 122 7.09 -5.10 7.69
C LEU A 122 8.05 -4.10 8.35
N ARG A 123 7.53 -3.20 9.19
CA ARG A 123 8.36 -2.19 9.87
C ARG A 123 9.44 -2.84 10.74
N ASP A 124 9.08 -3.90 11.47
CA ASP A 124 10.02 -4.56 12.37
C ASP A 124 11.15 -5.31 11.64
N SER A 125 10.88 -5.76 10.41
CA SER A 125 11.88 -6.41 9.54
C SER A 125 12.93 -5.46 8.98
N LEU A 126 12.69 -4.14 9.00
CA LEU A 126 13.62 -3.13 8.50
C LEU A 126 14.73 -2.81 9.51
N VAL A 127 15.89 -2.39 8.98
CA VAL A 127 16.94 -1.75 9.79
C VAL A 127 16.40 -0.46 10.43
N PRO A 128 16.91 -0.05 11.61
CA PRO A 128 16.36 1.09 12.37
C PRO A 128 16.19 2.37 11.55
N GLU A 129 17.15 2.69 10.68
CA GLU A 129 17.19 3.90 9.86
C GLU A 129 16.04 3.95 8.84
N ASP A 130 15.67 2.80 8.27
CA ASP A 130 14.66 2.72 7.21
C ASP A 130 13.22 2.65 7.74
N ARG A 131 13.05 2.38 9.03
CA ARG A 131 11.72 2.36 9.69
C ARG A 131 10.99 3.70 9.58
N ARG A 132 11.70 4.80 9.33
CA ARG A 132 11.11 6.13 9.09
C ARG A 132 10.24 6.17 7.82
N HIS A 133 10.54 5.31 6.84
CA HIS A 133 9.81 5.22 5.58
C HIS A 133 8.49 4.45 5.71
N VAL A 134 8.16 3.91 6.89
CA VAL A 134 6.93 3.18 7.15
C VAL A 134 6.12 3.85 8.26
N GLU A 135 4.81 3.93 8.06
CA GLU A 135 3.82 4.28 9.07
C GLU A 135 2.88 3.09 9.26
N VAL A 136 2.92 2.48 10.44
CA VAL A 136 2.00 1.40 10.78
C VAL A 136 0.72 2.03 11.34
N TRP A 137 -0.41 1.77 10.70
CA TRP A 137 -1.71 2.16 11.20
C TRP A 137 -2.21 1.11 12.17
N SER A 138 -2.73 1.55 13.31
CA SER A 138 -3.35 0.68 14.31
C SER A 138 -4.85 0.63 14.09
N ALA A 139 -5.42 -0.56 14.31
CA ALA A 139 -6.87 -0.77 14.40
C ALA A 139 -7.45 -0.10 15.66
#